data_AF-A0A9X3XD77-F1
#
_entry.id   AF-A0A9X3XD77-F1
#
_cell.length_a   1.000
_cell.length_b   1.000
_cell.length_c   1.000
_cell.angle_alpha   90.00
_cell.angle_beta   90.00
_cell.angle_gamma   90.00
#
_symmetry.space_group_name_H-M   'P 1'
#
loop_
_entity.id
_entity.type
_entity.pdbx_description
1 polymer ?
#
loop_
_entity_poly.entity_id
_entity_poly.type
_entity_poly.pdbx_seq_one_letter_code
_entity_poly.pdbx_strand_id
1 'polypeptide(L)'
;MLSGRLALVVLAAGLGLAVPAWADDASTAQGGDPAKIAIAADEIRFAEYASRGDNARAAGKIGEAVIAYSEALAIRSDPLIAGRLGVLLVKLGRYAQAADLLHTAVNRDWSATPAEREKFNGAYGIARDAVCMVDVQVSHAPETTTIDGKPWNRARMNAFFVFLPPGEHEIRATLTGYRDGRAVFTACKGGSMDVPVTLTPLPPEPSIEPIPAPKPLPEPAGIPRPPGLPEVRLESLGDPSLGIAGAVAVVDGKPLPKQEDPYAYDDPPGDGKKSGVRGSIGAGPVMVLGVASWAPAVGAVLSGRIRLHSYFSVDAQMRSAWSTANIGGEPIHAMTAGALAGLCGHWRWAWVCAAGHIGFMKIDFQRDPFREASQVLFRPGFGGLAGIDIPLVGPLALRVAVDGLALSKATRIIVGQKVLVEQPAVMLAGTVSAVWNL
;
A
#
# COMPACT_ATOMS: atom_id res chain seq x y z
N MET A 1 68.07 -28.87 21.88
CA MET A 1 67.65 -29.81 22.95
C MET A 1 66.12 -29.79 23.00
N LEU A 2 65.52 -30.96 22.70
CA LEU A 2 64.13 -31.46 22.84
C LEU A 2 62.98 -30.44 22.75
N SER A 3 62.08 -30.41 21.75
CA SER A 3 61.24 -31.45 21.09
C SER A 3 60.34 -32.25 22.04
N GLY A 4 59.03 -32.04 21.95
CA GLY A 4 58.00 -32.78 22.69
C GLY A 4 56.68 -32.83 21.92
N ARG A 5 56.59 -33.77 20.97
CA ARG A 5 55.34 -34.25 20.38
C ARG A 5 54.63 -35.11 21.41
N LEU A 6 53.34 -34.89 21.66
CA LEU A 6 52.48 -35.89 22.30
C LEU A 6 51.48 -36.40 21.27
N ALA A 7 51.73 -37.62 20.80
CA ALA A 7 50.74 -38.46 20.15
C ALA A 7 49.95 -39.17 21.25
N LEU A 8 48.61 -39.16 21.15
CA LEU A 8 47.76 -40.06 21.94
C LEU A 8 46.99 -40.97 20.97
N VAL A 9 47.22 -42.26 21.14
CA VAL A 9 46.66 -43.38 20.40
C VAL A 9 45.56 -44.02 21.27
N VAL A 10 44.37 -44.09 20.68
CA VAL A 10 43.33 -45.15 20.77
C VAL A 10 42.80 -45.58 22.14
N LEU A 11 41.47 -45.46 22.31
CA LEU A 11 40.65 -46.58 22.78
C LEU A 11 39.25 -46.52 22.17
N ALA A 12 38.98 -47.47 21.27
CA ALA A 12 37.67 -47.72 20.70
C ALA A 12 36.82 -48.51 21.72
N ALA A 13 35.68 -47.95 22.12
CA ALA A 13 34.63 -48.66 22.83
C ALA A 13 33.42 -48.77 21.88
N GLY A 14 33.22 -49.98 21.37
CA GLY A 14 32.04 -50.32 20.58
C GLY A 14 30.81 -50.38 21.48
N LEU A 15 29.84 -49.50 21.20
CA LEU A 15 28.44 -49.75 21.52
C LEU A 15 27.74 -50.19 20.24
N GLY A 16 27.38 -51.47 20.19
CA GLY A 16 26.50 -52.02 19.18
C GLY A 16 25.10 -51.43 19.34
N LEU A 17 24.75 -50.49 18.47
CA LEU A 17 23.35 -50.16 18.20
C LEU A 17 22.89 -51.10 17.10
N ALA A 18 21.96 -51.99 17.45
CA ALA A 18 21.22 -52.79 16.49
C ALA A 18 20.42 -51.83 15.61
N VAL A 19 20.87 -51.63 14.38
CA VAL A 19 20.12 -50.94 13.34
C VAL A 19 19.00 -51.90 12.89
N PRO A 20 17.72 -51.51 12.91
CA PRO A 20 16.71 -52.28 12.22
C PRO A 20 17.09 -52.24 10.73
N ALA A 21 17.36 -53.41 10.16
CA ALA A 21 17.44 -53.59 8.73
C ALA A 21 16.06 -53.31 8.15
N TRP A 22 15.80 -52.05 7.83
CA TRP A 22 14.79 -51.71 6.85
C TRP A 22 15.42 -52.05 5.51
N ALA A 23 14.87 -53.09 4.89
CA ALA A 23 15.07 -53.31 3.48
C ALA A 23 14.62 -52.03 2.77
N ASP A 24 15.58 -51.26 2.28
CA ASP A 24 15.30 -50.21 1.31
C ASP A 24 14.72 -50.93 0.09
N ASP A 25 13.39 -50.85 -0.03
CA ASP A 25 12.71 -51.06 -1.28
C ASP A 25 13.37 -50.14 -2.31
N ALA A 26 14.22 -50.75 -3.13
CA ALA A 26 14.71 -50.20 -4.38
C ALA A 26 13.54 -50.06 -5.36
N SER A 27 12.58 -49.21 -5.03
CA SER A 27 11.42 -48.89 -5.87
C SER A 27 10.77 -47.60 -5.39
N THR A 28 11.51 -46.49 -5.37
CA THR A 28 10.93 -45.17 -5.66
C THR A 28 12.05 -44.24 -6.10
N ALA A 29 12.50 -44.41 -7.34
CA ALA A 29 12.98 -43.27 -8.11
C ALA A 29 11.79 -42.31 -8.28
N GLN A 30 11.51 -41.52 -7.24
CA GLN A 30 10.56 -40.43 -7.28
C GLN A 30 11.09 -39.41 -8.28
N GLY A 31 10.52 -39.44 -9.49
CA GLY A 31 10.59 -38.31 -10.41
C GLY A 31 10.06 -37.10 -9.66
N GLY A 32 10.98 -36.24 -9.20
CA GLY A 32 10.63 -34.97 -8.58
C GLY A 32 9.74 -34.18 -9.54
N ASP A 33 8.79 -33.43 -8.99
CA ASP A 33 7.95 -32.52 -9.75
C ASP A 33 8.81 -31.73 -10.75
N PRO A 34 8.58 -31.84 -12.07
CA PRO A 34 9.42 -31.22 -13.08
C PRO A 34 9.51 -29.70 -12.91
N ALA A 35 8.48 -29.07 -12.33
CA ALA A 35 8.51 -27.64 -12.02
C ALA A 35 9.53 -27.32 -10.91
N LYS A 36 9.63 -28.16 -9.86
CA LYS A 36 10.61 -27.98 -8.79
C LYS A 36 12.04 -28.20 -9.28
N ILE A 37 12.23 -29.18 -10.17
CA ILE A 37 13.53 -29.43 -10.80
C ILE A 37 13.95 -28.22 -11.66
N ALA A 38 13.02 -27.66 -12.44
CA ALA A 38 13.29 -26.46 -13.25
C ALA A 38 13.67 -25.24 -12.38
N ILE A 39 12.93 -24.98 -11.31
CA ILE A 39 13.23 -23.88 -10.37
C ILE A 39 14.60 -24.08 -9.72
N ALA A 40 14.94 -25.29 -9.29
CA ALA A 40 16.25 -25.58 -8.72
C ALA A 40 17.38 -25.39 -9.74
N ALA A 41 17.16 -25.78 -11.00
CA ALA A 41 18.12 -25.56 -12.08
C ALA A 41 18.31 -24.07 -12.39
N ASP A 42 17.24 -23.27 -12.37
CA ASP A 42 17.31 -21.82 -12.51
C ASP A 42 18.11 -21.17 -11.37
N GLU A 43 17.90 -21.62 -10.13
CA GLU A 43 18.65 -21.09 -8.98
C GLU A 43 20.15 -21.40 -9.08
N ILE A 44 20.52 -22.61 -9.53
CA ILE A 44 21.92 -22.97 -9.77
C ILE A 44 22.54 -22.08 -10.87
N ARG A 45 21.85 -21.90 -12.00
CA ARG A 45 22.32 -21.05 -13.10
C ARG A 45 22.46 -19.59 -12.66
N PHE A 46 21.49 -19.09 -11.91
CA PHE A 46 21.53 -17.74 -11.35
C PHE A 46 22.77 -17.55 -10.46
N ALA A 47 23.01 -18.47 -9.53
CA ALA A 47 24.16 -18.43 -8.62
C ALA A 47 25.50 -18.51 -9.38
N GLU A 48 25.57 -19.34 -10.42
CA GLU A 48 26.75 -19.46 -11.29
C GLU A 48 27.06 -18.11 -11.99
N TYR A 49 26.07 -17.51 -12.65
CA TYR A 49 26.24 -16.24 -13.33
C TYR A 49 26.57 -15.10 -12.37
N ALA A 50 25.93 -15.05 -11.20
CA ALA A 50 26.25 -14.07 -10.17
C ALA A 50 27.70 -14.19 -9.67
N SER A 51 28.16 -15.41 -9.37
CA SER A 51 29.54 -15.69 -8.95
C SER A 51 30.56 -15.34 -10.04
N ARG A 52 30.26 -15.69 -11.29
CA ARG A 52 31.09 -15.29 -12.44
C ARG A 52 31.20 -13.77 -12.56
N GLY A 53 30.10 -13.05 -12.38
CA GLY A 53 30.07 -11.59 -12.38
C GLY A 53 30.93 -10.99 -11.26
N ASP A 54 30.83 -11.54 -10.05
CA ASP A 54 31.66 -11.11 -8.91
C ASP A 54 33.15 -11.35 -9.14
N ASN A 55 33.53 -12.52 -9.66
CA ASN A 55 34.91 -12.85 -9.99
C ASN A 55 35.47 -11.93 -11.09
N ALA A 56 34.72 -11.72 -12.16
CA ALA A 56 35.10 -10.82 -13.25
C ALA A 56 35.26 -9.38 -12.76
N ARG A 57 34.34 -8.90 -11.91
CA ARG A 57 34.41 -7.56 -11.31
C ARG A 57 35.63 -7.41 -10.40
N ALA A 58 35.92 -8.41 -9.56
CA ALA A 58 37.11 -8.41 -8.70
C ALA A 58 38.41 -8.41 -9.51
N ALA A 59 38.42 -9.07 -10.68
CA ALA A 59 39.52 -9.06 -11.63
C ALA A 59 39.60 -7.78 -12.51
N GLY A 60 38.72 -6.80 -12.31
CA GLY A 60 38.68 -5.57 -13.11
C GLY A 60 38.14 -5.74 -14.54
N LYS A 61 37.61 -6.91 -14.88
CA LYS A 61 37.07 -7.23 -16.20
C LYS A 61 35.62 -6.78 -16.34
N ILE A 62 35.44 -5.47 -16.54
CA ILE A 62 34.11 -4.83 -16.53
C ILE A 62 33.14 -5.46 -17.54
N GLY A 63 33.59 -5.72 -18.78
CA GLY A 63 32.74 -6.30 -19.82
C GLY A 63 32.21 -7.69 -19.49
N GLU A 64 33.09 -8.58 -19.00
CA GLU A 64 32.71 -9.94 -18.56
C GLU A 64 31.72 -9.89 -17.38
N ALA A 65 31.94 -8.97 -16.43
CA ALA A 65 31.05 -8.80 -15.29
C ALA A 65 29.65 -8.30 -15.71
N VAL A 66 29.57 -7.34 -16.64
CA VAL A 66 28.30 -6.84 -17.18
C VAL A 66 27.51 -7.96 -17.85
N ILE A 67 28.16 -8.79 -18.68
CA ILE A 67 27.51 -9.92 -19.34
C ILE A 67 26.98 -10.89 -18.28
N ALA A 68 27.84 -11.33 -17.35
CA ALA A 68 27.47 -12.33 -16.35
C ALA A 68 26.30 -11.86 -15.45
N TYR A 69 26.33 -10.62 -14.95
CA TYR A 69 25.19 -10.12 -14.16
C TYR A 69 23.92 -9.93 -15.00
N SER A 70 24.03 -9.58 -16.29
CA SER A 70 22.85 -9.47 -17.16
C SER A 70 22.20 -10.84 -17.39
N GLU A 71 23.00 -11.89 -17.57
CA GLU A 71 22.52 -13.28 -17.69
C GLU A 71 21.85 -13.74 -16.39
N ALA A 72 22.40 -13.38 -15.22
CA ALA A 72 21.75 -13.66 -13.94
C ALA A 72 20.37 -12.98 -13.84
N LEU A 73 20.27 -11.70 -14.20
CA LEU A 73 19.01 -10.94 -14.15
C LEU A 73 17.99 -11.39 -15.20
N ALA A 74 18.42 -12.05 -16.28
CA ALA A 74 17.53 -12.67 -17.25
C ALA A 74 16.81 -13.91 -16.70
N ILE A 75 17.39 -14.59 -15.69
CA ILE A 75 16.77 -15.71 -14.99
C ILE A 75 15.77 -15.20 -13.94
N ARG A 76 16.22 -14.28 -13.07
CA ARG A 76 15.42 -13.74 -11.97
C ARG A 76 15.83 -12.31 -11.64
N SER A 77 14.84 -11.46 -11.34
CA SER A 77 15.10 -10.14 -10.77
C SER A 77 15.68 -10.26 -9.37
N ASP A 78 16.84 -9.63 -9.15
CA ASP A 78 17.52 -9.58 -7.85
C ASP A 78 18.09 -8.17 -7.61
N PRO A 79 17.64 -7.45 -6.57
CA PRO A 79 18.08 -6.08 -6.31
C PRO A 79 19.59 -5.91 -6.10
N LEU A 80 20.25 -6.89 -5.47
CA LEU A 80 21.68 -6.83 -5.18
C LEU A 80 22.50 -6.94 -6.47
N ILE A 81 22.16 -7.92 -7.32
CA ILE A 81 22.80 -8.10 -8.63
C ILE A 81 22.49 -6.90 -9.55
N ALA A 82 21.27 -6.37 -9.53
CA ALA A 82 20.91 -5.14 -10.25
C ALA A 82 21.77 -3.95 -9.82
N GLY A 83 21.96 -3.75 -8.51
CA GLY A 83 22.82 -2.69 -7.98
C GLY A 83 24.27 -2.82 -8.42
N ARG A 84 24.83 -4.04 -8.35
CA ARG A 84 26.20 -4.33 -8.81
C ARG A 84 26.38 -4.08 -10.30
N LEU A 85 25.43 -4.51 -11.13
CA LEU A 85 25.43 -4.23 -12.57
C LEU A 85 25.31 -2.73 -12.84
N GLY A 86 24.42 -2.04 -12.14
CA GLY A 86 24.20 -0.60 -12.25
C GLY A 86 25.49 0.21 -12.00
N VAL A 87 26.26 -0.13 -10.96
CA VAL A 87 27.57 0.51 -10.68
C VAL A 87 28.54 0.35 -11.86
N LEU A 88 28.56 -0.82 -12.53
CA LEU A 88 29.41 -1.04 -13.70
C LEU A 88 28.93 -0.23 -14.91
N LEU A 89 27.62 -0.12 -15.10
CA LEU A 89 27.04 0.67 -16.20
C LEU A 89 27.31 2.17 -16.06
N VAL A 90 27.37 2.71 -14.84
CA VAL A 90 27.83 4.09 -14.59
C VAL A 90 29.26 4.28 -15.11
N LYS A 91 30.17 3.33 -14.82
CA LYS A 91 31.57 3.40 -15.31
C LYS A 91 31.66 3.34 -16.84
N LEU A 92 30.68 2.73 -17.50
CA LEU A 92 30.58 2.65 -18.95
C LEU A 92 29.80 3.83 -19.58
N GLY A 93 29.37 4.81 -18.79
CA GLY A 93 28.59 5.96 -19.26
C GLY A 93 27.15 5.63 -19.66
N ARG A 94 26.63 4.44 -19.31
CA ARG A 94 25.27 3.99 -19.64
C ARG A 94 24.28 4.41 -18.55
N TYR A 95 24.16 5.72 -18.32
CA TYR A 95 23.49 6.28 -17.16
C TYR A 95 21.99 5.95 -17.06
N ALA A 96 21.26 5.93 -18.18
CA ALA A 96 19.82 5.62 -18.17
C ALA A 96 19.54 4.18 -17.69
N GLN A 97 20.27 3.20 -18.23
CA GLN A 97 20.19 1.80 -17.81
C GLN A 97 20.67 1.62 -16.36
N ALA A 98 21.74 2.34 -15.99
CA ALA A 98 22.25 2.30 -14.63
C ALA A 98 21.23 2.84 -13.61
N ALA A 99 20.57 3.96 -13.91
CA ALA A 99 19.59 4.59 -13.03
C ALA A 99 18.41 3.66 -12.74
N ASP A 100 17.91 2.93 -13.75
CA ASP A 100 16.81 1.97 -13.59
C ASP A 100 17.16 0.82 -12.62
N LEU A 101 18.32 0.18 -12.85
CA LEU A 101 18.80 -0.91 -12.00
C LEU A 101 19.16 -0.44 -10.59
N LEU A 102 19.81 0.72 -10.46
CA LEU A 102 20.21 1.29 -9.17
C LEU A 102 19.01 1.80 -8.37
N HIS A 103 17.97 2.34 -9.02
CA HIS A 103 16.73 2.72 -8.34
C HIS A 103 16.09 1.51 -7.65
N THR A 104 16.07 0.36 -8.34
CA THR A 104 15.56 -0.90 -7.76
C THR A 104 16.42 -1.33 -6.57
N ALA A 105 17.75 -1.30 -6.72
CA ALA A 105 18.67 -1.70 -5.65
C ALA A 105 18.55 -0.80 -4.41
N VAL A 106 18.55 0.52 -4.58
CA VAL A 106 18.49 1.48 -3.48
C VAL A 106 17.16 1.40 -2.71
N ASN A 107 16.03 1.20 -3.41
CA ASN A 107 14.71 1.23 -2.79
C ASN A 107 14.19 -0.13 -2.31
N ARG A 108 14.75 -1.25 -2.80
CA ARG A 108 14.23 -2.59 -2.51
C ARG A 108 15.25 -3.55 -1.90
N ASP A 109 16.55 -3.24 -1.90
CA ASP A 109 17.57 -4.17 -1.40
C ASP A 109 17.84 -4.01 0.10
N TRP A 110 17.34 -4.96 0.88
CA TRP A 110 17.60 -5.11 2.32
C TRP A 110 18.75 -6.08 2.63
N SER A 111 19.33 -6.73 1.61
CA SER A 111 20.40 -7.72 1.73
C SER A 111 21.81 -7.17 1.48
N ALA A 112 21.94 -6.02 0.81
CA ALA A 112 23.21 -5.35 0.58
C ALA A 112 23.93 -4.94 1.87
N THR A 113 25.26 -5.14 1.89
CA THR A 113 26.09 -4.64 2.99
C THR A 113 26.07 -3.11 3.05
N PRO A 114 26.33 -2.47 4.22
CA PRO A 114 26.41 -1.00 4.30
C PRO A 114 27.35 -0.36 3.27
N ALA A 115 28.50 -0.99 3.02
CA ALA A 115 29.48 -0.51 2.03
C ALA A 115 28.98 -0.66 0.58
N GLU A 116 28.17 -1.68 0.27
CA GLU A 116 27.52 -1.79 -1.05
C GLU A 116 26.42 -0.76 -1.22
N ARG A 117 25.59 -0.54 -0.20
CA ARG A 117 24.53 0.49 -0.24
C ARG A 117 25.10 1.87 -0.47
N GLU A 118 26.20 2.23 0.19
CA GLU A 118 26.89 3.49 -0.05
C GLU A 118 27.36 3.61 -1.52
N LYS A 119 27.95 2.55 -2.08
CA LYS A 119 28.34 2.51 -3.50
C LYS A 119 27.15 2.63 -4.44
N PHE A 120 26.03 1.97 -4.13
CA PHE A 120 24.80 2.04 -4.93
C PHE A 120 24.22 3.44 -4.90
N ASN A 121 24.12 4.07 -3.72
CA ASN A 121 23.67 5.44 -3.57
C ASN A 121 24.56 6.44 -4.32
N GLY A 122 25.89 6.31 -4.20
CA GLY A 122 26.82 7.17 -4.91
C GLY A 122 26.72 7.02 -6.43
N ALA A 123 26.67 5.78 -6.93
CA ALA A 123 26.49 5.51 -8.36
C ALA A 123 25.11 5.99 -8.86
N TYR A 124 24.07 5.86 -8.04
CA TYR A 124 22.73 6.30 -8.38
C TYR A 124 22.65 7.82 -8.49
N GLY A 125 23.30 8.57 -7.59
CA GLY A 125 23.43 10.02 -7.70
C GLY A 125 24.08 10.45 -9.01
N ILE A 126 25.22 9.85 -9.37
CA ILE A 126 25.90 10.12 -10.65
C ILE A 126 24.99 9.83 -11.85
N ALA A 127 24.28 8.69 -11.82
CA ALA A 127 23.36 8.34 -12.90
C ALA A 127 22.18 9.32 -12.99
N ARG A 128 21.59 9.70 -11.85
CA ARG A 128 20.46 10.64 -11.76
C ARG A 128 20.82 12.03 -12.25
N ASP A 129 22.02 12.53 -11.97
CA ASP A 129 22.49 13.83 -12.46
C ASP A 129 22.69 13.85 -13.99
N ALA A 130 22.83 12.68 -14.60
CA ALA A 130 23.06 12.53 -16.03
C ALA A 130 21.80 12.28 -16.86
N VAL A 131 20.64 12.00 -16.24
CA VAL A 131 19.40 11.58 -16.93
C VAL A 131 18.17 12.30 -16.40
N CYS A 132 17.10 12.38 -17.19
CA CYS A 132 15.79 12.84 -16.71
C CYS A 132 15.00 11.65 -16.15
N MET A 133 14.37 11.83 -14.99
CA MET A 133 13.28 10.94 -14.56
C MET A 133 11.97 11.47 -15.12
N VAL A 134 11.33 10.71 -16.00
CA VAL A 134 10.11 11.12 -16.69
C VAL A 134 8.95 10.35 -16.11
N ASP A 135 8.06 11.05 -15.42
CA ASP A 135 6.82 10.54 -14.88
C ASP A 135 5.72 10.64 -15.95
N VAL A 136 5.32 9.49 -16.48
CA VAL A 136 4.37 9.39 -17.61
C VAL A 136 2.98 9.08 -17.06
N GLN A 137 2.00 9.90 -17.43
CA GLN A 137 0.59 9.70 -17.09
C GLN A 137 -0.25 9.60 -18.35
N VAL A 138 -0.76 8.40 -18.64
CA VAL A 138 -1.67 8.14 -19.75
C VAL A 138 -3.10 8.23 -19.25
N SER A 139 -3.96 8.96 -19.96
CA SER A 139 -5.34 9.22 -19.51
C SER A 139 -6.20 7.95 -19.35
N HIS A 140 -5.85 6.87 -20.05
CA HIS A 140 -6.46 5.54 -19.92
C HIS A 140 -5.38 4.46 -19.95
N ALA A 141 -5.66 3.28 -19.41
CA ALA A 141 -4.73 2.15 -19.45
C ALA A 141 -4.48 1.72 -20.91
N PRO A 142 -3.27 1.89 -21.45
CA PRO A 142 -3.01 1.61 -22.86
C PRO A 142 -2.82 0.11 -23.09
N GLU A 143 -3.11 -0.33 -24.32
CA GLU A 143 -2.74 -1.68 -24.77
C GLU A 143 -1.24 -1.79 -25.03
N THR A 144 -0.67 -0.76 -25.66
CA THR A 144 0.76 -0.66 -25.91
C THR A 144 1.27 0.75 -25.62
N THR A 145 2.52 0.83 -25.16
CA THR A 145 3.23 2.10 -25.03
C THR A 145 4.65 1.95 -25.56
N THR A 146 5.05 2.88 -26.42
CA THR A 146 6.40 2.96 -26.94
C THR A 146 7.07 4.27 -26.52
N ILE A 147 8.39 4.20 -26.36
CA ILE A 147 9.26 5.34 -26.13
C ILE A 147 10.33 5.31 -27.22
N ASP A 148 10.39 6.35 -28.04
CA ASP A 148 11.26 6.44 -29.22
C ASP A 148 11.12 5.19 -30.14
N GLY A 149 9.88 4.71 -30.28
CA GLY A 149 9.55 3.52 -31.07
C GLY A 149 9.84 2.18 -30.39
N LYS A 150 10.48 2.15 -29.21
CA LYS A 150 10.76 0.90 -28.48
C LYS A 150 9.62 0.58 -27.50
N PRO A 151 9.17 -0.69 -27.41
CA PRO A 151 8.12 -1.09 -26.47
C PRO A 151 8.63 -0.98 -25.02
N TRP A 152 7.83 -0.35 -24.15
CA TRP A 152 8.21 -0.12 -22.74
C TRP A 152 7.21 -0.72 -21.75
N ASN A 153 5.91 -0.44 -21.91
CA ASN A 153 4.90 -0.76 -20.90
C ASN A 153 4.20 -2.10 -21.16
N ARG A 154 4.81 -3.22 -20.75
CA ARG A 154 4.20 -4.55 -20.87
C ARG A 154 3.06 -4.80 -19.86
N ALA A 155 3.04 -4.04 -18.76
CA ALA A 155 2.09 -4.20 -17.67
C ALA A 155 0.77 -3.43 -17.86
N ARG A 156 0.59 -2.72 -18.98
CA ARG A 156 -0.61 -1.91 -19.30
C ARG A 156 -0.96 -0.90 -18.21
N MET A 157 0.04 -0.36 -17.52
CA MET A 157 -0.17 0.64 -16.47
C MET A 157 -0.48 2.00 -17.10
N ASN A 158 -1.41 2.76 -16.52
CA ASN A 158 -1.72 4.12 -16.97
C ASN A 158 -0.75 5.17 -16.37
N ALA A 159 0.05 4.82 -15.36
CA ALA A 159 1.09 5.67 -14.80
C ALA A 159 2.36 4.86 -14.56
N PHE A 160 3.51 5.41 -14.95
CA PHE A 160 4.83 4.82 -14.73
C PHE A 160 5.92 5.89 -14.86
N PHE A 161 7.13 5.60 -14.36
CA PHE A 161 8.30 6.44 -14.59
C PHE A 161 9.34 5.72 -15.45
N VAL A 162 10.23 6.49 -16.07
CA VAL A 162 11.35 5.99 -16.86
C VAL A 162 12.54 6.95 -16.77
N PHE A 163 13.76 6.41 -16.83
CA PHE A 163 14.96 7.24 -16.94
C PHE A 163 15.37 7.38 -18.42
N LEU A 164 15.37 8.61 -18.93
CA LEU A 164 15.75 8.90 -20.31
C LEU A 164 17.01 9.77 -20.37
N PRO A 165 17.90 9.55 -21.36
CA PRO A 165 18.96 10.49 -21.66
C PRO A 165 18.41 11.90 -21.88
N PRO A 166 19.18 12.97 -21.65
CA PRO A 166 18.74 14.32 -21.99
C PRO A 166 18.62 14.48 -23.51
N GLY A 167 17.55 15.10 -24.00
CA GLY A 167 17.30 15.26 -25.43
C GLY A 167 15.82 15.18 -25.80
N GLU A 168 15.52 15.15 -27.09
CA GLU A 168 14.16 15.00 -27.58
C GLU A 168 13.71 13.53 -27.53
N HIS A 169 12.51 13.31 -27.01
CA HIS A 169 11.90 11.99 -26.89
C HIS A 169 10.43 12.03 -27.31
N GLU A 170 9.94 10.87 -27.75
CA GLU A 170 8.55 10.67 -28.08
C GLU A 170 7.96 9.49 -27.31
N ILE A 171 6.84 9.73 -26.63
CA ILE A 171 5.99 8.67 -26.07
C ILE A 171 4.74 8.53 -26.93
N ARG A 172 4.41 7.28 -27.29
CA ARG A 172 3.17 6.94 -27.98
C ARG A 172 2.43 5.86 -27.21
N ALA A 173 1.14 6.07 -26.99
CA ALA A 173 0.23 5.13 -26.34
C ALA A 173 -0.93 4.79 -27.29
N THR A 174 -1.30 3.51 -27.35
CA THR A 174 -2.40 3.02 -28.21
C THR A 174 -3.44 2.28 -27.38
N LEU A 175 -4.71 2.40 -27.78
CA LEU A 175 -5.84 1.73 -27.15
C LEU A 175 -6.98 1.56 -28.15
N THR A 176 -7.55 0.36 -28.27
CA THR A 176 -8.66 0.10 -29.20
C THR A 176 -9.86 0.99 -28.87
N GLY A 177 -10.47 1.59 -29.91
CA GLY A 177 -11.56 2.56 -29.76
C GLY A 177 -11.10 3.99 -29.44
N TYR A 178 -9.78 4.23 -29.38
CA TYR A 178 -9.19 5.55 -29.17
C TYR A 178 -8.24 5.91 -30.32
N ARG A 179 -8.07 7.20 -30.55
CA ARG A 179 -6.95 7.76 -31.30
C ARG A 179 -5.69 7.68 -30.43
N ASP A 180 -4.60 7.22 -31.03
CA ASP A 180 -3.29 7.14 -30.39
C ASP A 180 -2.89 8.47 -29.72
N GLY A 181 -2.43 8.37 -28.48
CA GLY A 181 -1.87 9.47 -27.73
C GLY A 181 -0.40 9.60 -28.07
N ARG A 182 0.04 10.82 -28.40
CA ARG A 182 1.44 11.13 -28.74
C ARG A 182 1.89 12.34 -27.94
N ALA A 183 3.03 12.21 -27.26
CA ALA A 183 3.68 13.32 -26.56
C ALA A 183 5.14 13.40 -26.99
N VAL A 184 5.54 14.55 -27.53
CA VAL A 184 6.94 14.89 -27.83
C VAL A 184 7.40 15.89 -26.78
N PHE A 185 8.55 15.64 -26.18
CA PHE A 185 9.09 16.47 -25.10
C PHE A 185 10.62 16.43 -25.10
N THR A 186 11.23 17.40 -24.44
CA THR A 186 12.68 17.45 -24.23
C THR A 186 13.00 17.01 -22.81
N ALA A 187 13.58 15.82 -22.66
CA ALA A 187 14.03 15.29 -21.39
C ALA A 187 15.15 16.17 -20.81
N CYS A 188 14.97 16.55 -19.55
CA CYS A 188 15.89 17.33 -18.74
C CYS A 188 17.24 16.62 -18.49
N LYS A 189 18.31 17.37 -18.24
CA LYS A 189 19.54 16.79 -17.68
C LYS A 189 19.49 16.88 -16.16
N GLY A 190 19.35 15.74 -15.51
CA GLY A 190 19.09 15.69 -14.08
C GLY A 190 17.68 16.17 -13.73
N GLY A 191 17.21 15.84 -12.53
CA GLY A 191 15.86 16.20 -12.08
C GLY A 191 14.76 15.28 -12.60
N SER A 192 13.53 15.77 -12.57
CA SER A 192 12.33 15.01 -12.95
C SER A 192 11.33 15.88 -13.70
N MET A 193 10.49 15.29 -14.54
CA MET A 193 9.40 15.99 -15.23
C MET A 193 8.18 15.10 -15.44
N ASP A 194 7.00 15.71 -15.47
CA ASP A 194 5.74 15.05 -15.77
C ASP A 194 5.41 15.16 -17.27
N VAL A 195 5.00 14.05 -17.90
CA VAL A 195 4.57 14.01 -19.30
C VAL A 195 3.18 13.37 -19.39
N PRO A 196 2.12 14.19 -19.57
CA PRO A 196 0.79 13.67 -19.80
C PRO A 196 0.62 13.18 -21.24
N VAL A 197 -0.04 12.03 -21.41
CA VAL A 197 -0.39 11.43 -22.71
C VAL A 197 -1.89 11.20 -22.76
N THR A 198 -2.59 11.97 -23.59
CA THR A 198 -4.06 11.89 -23.68
C THR A 198 -4.50 10.99 -24.82
N LEU A 199 -5.30 9.96 -24.50
CA LEU A 199 -6.02 9.12 -25.46
C LEU A 199 -7.41 9.73 -25.71
N THR A 200 -7.75 9.99 -26.98
CA THR A 200 -9.05 10.58 -27.35
C THR A 200 -9.97 9.50 -27.94
N PRO A 201 -11.19 9.29 -27.42
CA PRO A 201 -12.09 8.28 -27.97
C PRO A 201 -12.41 8.58 -29.44
N LEU A 202 -12.43 7.54 -30.28
CA LEU A 202 -12.89 7.67 -31.65
C LEU A 202 -14.41 7.94 -31.66
N PRO A 203 -14.94 8.70 -32.63
CA PRO A 203 -16.38 8.83 -32.79
C PRO A 203 -17.01 7.44 -32.88
N PRO A 204 -18.17 7.21 -32.23
CA PRO A 204 -18.88 5.96 -32.43
C PRO A 204 -19.12 5.77 -33.92
N GLU A 205 -18.87 4.55 -34.43
CA GLU A 205 -19.21 4.24 -35.81
C GLU A 205 -20.69 4.58 -36.02
N PRO A 206 -21.05 5.22 -37.16
CA PRO A 206 -22.43 5.52 -37.43
C PRO A 206 -23.20 4.21 -37.33
N SER A 207 -24.18 4.19 -36.42
CA SER A 207 -25.09 3.07 -36.26
C SER A 207 -25.61 2.75 -37.65
N ILE A 208 -25.16 1.65 -38.25
CA ILE A 208 -25.75 1.12 -39.46
C ILE A 208 -27.18 0.85 -39.04
N GLU A 209 -28.12 1.68 -39.53
CA GLU A 209 -29.53 1.41 -39.32
C GLU A 209 -29.74 -0.05 -39.72
N PRO A 210 -30.28 -0.89 -38.80
CA PRO A 210 -30.48 -2.29 -39.12
C PRO A 210 -31.27 -2.32 -40.41
N ILE A 211 -30.67 -2.93 -41.44
CA ILE A 211 -31.35 -3.15 -42.72
C ILE A 211 -32.74 -3.66 -42.36
N PRO A 212 -33.82 -2.98 -42.77
CA PRO A 212 -35.16 -3.31 -42.33
C PRO A 212 -35.33 -4.80 -42.55
N ALA A 213 -35.58 -5.51 -41.45
CA ALA A 213 -35.69 -6.96 -41.47
C ALA A 213 -36.64 -7.33 -42.61
N PRO A 214 -36.27 -8.28 -43.49
CA PRO A 214 -37.19 -8.74 -44.52
C PRO A 214 -38.51 -9.09 -43.82
N LYS A 215 -39.61 -8.55 -44.34
CA LYS A 215 -40.96 -8.75 -43.78
C LYS A 215 -41.08 -10.22 -43.34
N PRO A 216 -41.52 -10.50 -42.09
CA PRO A 216 -41.73 -11.86 -41.65
C PRO A 216 -42.59 -12.56 -42.70
N LEU A 217 -42.13 -13.74 -43.15
CA LEU A 217 -43.01 -14.63 -43.91
C LEU A 217 -44.30 -14.82 -43.09
N PRO A 218 -45.47 -14.84 -43.76
CA PRO A 218 -46.74 -15.04 -43.07
C PRO A 218 -46.64 -16.24 -42.15
N GLU A 219 -46.92 -16.00 -40.88
CA GLU A 219 -46.93 -16.98 -39.81
C GLU A 219 -47.83 -18.15 -40.26
N PRO A 220 -47.30 -19.40 -40.31
CA PRO A 220 -48.13 -20.55 -40.65
C PRO A 220 -49.30 -20.62 -39.66
N ALA A 221 -50.51 -20.79 -40.21
CA ALA A 221 -51.76 -20.85 -39.47
C ALA A 221 -51.57 -21.69 -38.19
N GLY A 222 -51.87 -21.04 -37.05
CA GLY A 222 -51.56 -21.53 -35.73
C GLY A 222 -52.04 -22.97 -35.50
N ILE A 223 -51.11 -23.80 -35.02
CA ILE A 223 -51.48 -25.06 -34.36
C ILE A 223 -52.22 -24.65 -33.08
N PRO A 224 -53.46 -25.14 -32.84
CA PRO A 224 -54.21 -24.81 -31.64
C PRO A 224 -53.42 -25.27 -30.40
N ARG A 225 -53.21 -24.34 -29.45
CA ARG A 225 -52.60 -24.63 -28.15
C ARG A 225 -53.47 -25.65 -27.39
N PRO A 226 -52.90 -26.74 -26.86
CA PRO A 226 -53.63 -27.61 -25.95
C PRO A 226 -53.98 -26.85 -24.66
N PRO A 227 -55.22 -26.98 -24.16
CA PRO A 227 -55.63 -26.35 -22.92
C PRO A 227 -54.94 -27.00 -21.71
N GLY A 228 -54.35 -26.20 -20.82
CA GLY A 228 -53.93 -26.69 -19.49
C GLY A 228 -52.60 -26.20 -18.92
N LEU A 229 -51.87 -25.26 -19.55
CA LEU A 229 -50.65 -24.72 -18.96
C LEU A 229 -50.89 -23.35 -18.29
N PRO A 230 -50.50 -23.17 -17.01
CA PRO A 230 -50.68 -21.91 -16.30
C PRO A 230 -49.78 -20.80 -16.86
N GLU A 231 -50.36 -19.61 -16.95
CA GLU A 231 -49.75 -18.40 -17.48
C GLU A 231 -48.72 -17.85 -16.47
N VAL A 232 -47.43 -17.92 -16.81
CA VAL A 232 -46.36 -17.32 -15.98
C VAL A 232 -46.24 -15.85 -16.37
N ARG A 233 -46.80 -14.98 -15.53
CA ARG A 233 -46.62 -13.53 -15.60
C ARG A 233 -45.35 -13.16 -14.81
N LEU A 234 -44.30 -12.71 -15.50
CA LEU A 234 -43.19 -12.03 -14.84
C LEU A 234 -43.57 -10.57 -14.62
N GLU A 235 -43.81 -10.17 -13.38
CA GLU A 235 -43.88 -8.75 -13.01
C GLU A 235 -42.47 -8.18 -12.81
N SER A 236 -42.22 -7.04 -13.44
CA SER A 236 -40.97 -6.29 -13.36
C SER A 236 -40.88 -5.56 -12.02
N LEU A 237 -39.97 -5.99 -11.14
CA LEU A 237 -39.61 -5.25 -9.94
C LEU A 237 -38.75 -4.02 -10.27
N GLY A 238 -39.16 -2.86 -9.78
CA GLY A 238 -38.23 -1.80 -9.36
C GLY A 238 -38.27 -0.50 -10.16
N ASP A 239 -39.12 0.43 -9.70
CA ASP A 239 -39.13 1.85 -10.05
C ASP A 239 -37.87 2.57 -9.50
N PRO A 240 -37.08 3.31 -10.29
CA PRO A 240 -35.79 3.89 -9.89
C PRO A 240 -35.88 5.26 -9.18
N SER A 241 -36.95 5.54 -8.43
CA SER A 241 -37.25 6.89 -7.90
C SER A 241 -36.96 7.12 -6.41
N LEU A 242 -36.01 6.40 -5.79
CA LEU A 242 -35.62 6.65 -4.39
C LEU A 242 -34.16 7.09 -4.26
N GLY A 243 -33.99 8.41 -4.29
CA GLY A 243 -32.80 9.12 -3.86
C GLY A 243 -32.52 8.90 -2.37
N ILE A 244 -31.22 8.85 -2.07
CA ILE A 244 -30.61 8.58 -0.78
C ILE A 244 -31.07 9.62 0.25
N ALA A 245 -31.92 9.21 1.19
CA ALA A 245 -32.15 9.89 2.47
C ALA A 245 -32.46 8.83 3.54
N GLY A 246 -31.89 9.01 4.73
CA GLY A 246 -31.73 7.99 5.78
C GLY A 246 -32.91 7.04 6.00
N ALA A 247 -32.63 5.75 5.91
CA ALA A 247 -33.54 4.71 6.37
C ALA A 247 -33.56 4.70 7.91
N VAL A 248 -34.64 5.22 8.49
CA VAL A 248 -35.09 4.82 9.83
C VAL A 248 -36.06 3.67 9.62
N ALA A 249 -35.70 2.47 10.07
CA ALA A 249 -36.60 1.34 10.07
C ALA A 249 -37.75 1.60 11.04
N VAL A 250 -38.98 1.66 10.52
CA VAL A 250 -40.21 1.65 11.31
C VAL A 250 -40.78 0.24 11.23
N VAL A 251 -40.86 -0.45 12.37
CA VAL A 251 -41.50 -1.76 12.51
C VAL A 251 -42.76 -1.60 13.36
N ASP A 252 -43.92 -1.89 12.76
CA ASP A 252 -45.21 -2.25 13.37
C ASP A 252 -45.76 -1.41 14.55
N GLY A 253 -46.08 -0.14 14.32
CA GLY A 253 -47.28 0.55 14.85
C GLY A 253 -47.61 0.52 16.36
N LYS A 254 -46.73 -0.02 17.20
CA LYS A 254 -46.85 -0.03 18.66
C LYS A 254 -45.92 1.05 19.21
N PRO A 255 -46.35 1.83 20.23
CA PRO A 255 -45.43 2.74 20.91
C PRO A 255 -44.25 1.91 21.42
N LEU A 256 -43.04 2.27 20.98
CA LEU A 256 -41.82 1.64 21.45
C LEU A 256 -41.87 1.61 22.99
N PRO A 257 -41.65 0.45 23.64
CA PRO A 257 -41.51 0.44 25.08
C PRO A 257 -40.45 1.48 25.44
N LYS A 258 -40.66 2.24 26.51
CA LYS A 258 -39.64 3.16 27.05
C LYS A 258 -38.32 2.42 26.97
N GLN A 259 -37.43 2.90 26.12
CA GLN A 259 -36.13 2.30 25.91
C GLN A 259 -35.37 2.50 27.22
N GLU A 260 -35.52 1.51 28.10
CA GLU A 260 -34.74 1.35 29.31
C GLU A 260 -33.29 1.50 28.88
N ASP A 261 -32.60 2.41 29.56
CA ASP A 261 -31.25 2.81 29.23
C ASP A 261 -30.40 1.53 29.13
N PRO A 262 -29.87 1.16 27.95
CA PRO A 262 -29.20 -0.13 27.75
C PRO A 262 -27.91 -0.27 28.57
N TYR A 263 -27.57 0.75 29.37
CA TYR A 263 -26.47 0.77 30.33
C TYR A 263 -26.88 1.16 31.76
N ALA A 264 -28.14 1.55 32.02
CA ALA A 264 -28.66 1.54 33.39
C ALA A 264 -29.11 0.11 33.68
N TYR A 265 -28.13 -0.76 33.92
CA TYR A 265 -28.41 -1.83 34.85
C TYR A 265 -28.69 -1.13 36.17
N ASP A 266 -29.97 -1.01 36.54
CA ASP A 266 -30.35 -1.19 37.92
C ASP A 266 -29.77 -2.55 38.30
N ASP A 267 -28.49 -2.58 38.70
CA ASP A 267 -27.94 -3.73 39.38
C ASP A 267 -28.89 -3.92 40.57
N PRO A 268 -29.71 -4.98 40.60
CA PRO A 268 -30.50 -5.23 41.79
C PRO A 268 -29.48 -5.29 42.94
N PRO A 269 -29.74 -4.68 44.11
CA PRO A 269 -28.78 -4.61 45.21
C PRO A 269 -28.34 -6.04 45.57
N GLY A 270 -27.24 -6.45 44.99
CA GLY A 270 -26.91 -7.85 44.75
C GLY A 270 -25.52 -8.13 45.26
N ASP A 271 -25.49 -8.89 46.35
CA ASP A 271 -24.40 -9.70 46.90
C ASP A 271 -22.94 -9.21 46.86
N GLY A 272 -22.64 -7.91 46.75
CA GLY A 272 -21.32 -7.34 47.09
C GLY A 272 -20.13 -7.92 46.31
N LYS A 273 -20.35 -8.67 45.22
CA LYS A 273 -19.28 -9.17 44.37
C LYS A 273 -18.75 -8.03 43.52
N LYS A 274 -17.49 -7.67 43.78
CA LYS A 274 -16.75 -6.63 43.07
C LYS A 274 -16.88 -6.86 41.56
N SER A 275 -17.45 -5.88 40.85
CA SER A 275 -17.54 -5.92 39.40
C SER A 275 -16.13 -6.04 38.82
N GLY A 276 -15.92 -7.06 38.00
CA GLY A 276 -14.64 -7.23 37.29
C GLY A 276 -14.36 -6.00 36.42
N VAL A 277 -13.07 -5.72 36.20
CA VAL A 277 -12.63 -4.65 35.29
C VAL A 277 -13.21 -4.92 33.89
N ARG A 278 -14.10 -4.05 33.41
CA ARG A 278 -14.69 -4.16 32.07
C ARG A 278 -13.84 -3.39 31.06
N GLY A 279 -13.43 -4.07 29.99
CA GLY A 279 -12.55 -3.51 28.96
C GLY A 279 -13.25 -3.42 27.61
N SER A 280 -12.72 -2.61 26.70
CA SER A 280 -13.06 -2.70 25.29
C SER A 280 -11.85 -2.38 24.42
N ILE A 281 -11.71 -3.07 23.31
CA ILE A 281 -10.69 -2.79 22.28
C ILE A 281 -11.38 -2.50 20.96
N GLY A 282 -10.84 -1.60 20.15
CA GLY A 282 -11.45 -1.25 18.87
C GLY A 282 -10.46 -0.78 17.83
N ALA A 283 -10.88 -0.86 16.57
CA ALA A 283 -10.09 -0.45 15.42
C ALA A 283 -10.99 0.17 14.34
N GLY A 284 -10.46 1.12 13.58
CA GLY A 284 -11.20 1.70 12.46
C GLY A 284 -10.47 2.81 11.72
N PRO A 285 -11.11 3.40 10.71
CA PRO A 285 -10.60 4.59 10.04
C PRO A 285 -10.61 5.83 10.93
N VAL A 286 -9.63 6.72 10.67
CA VAL A 286 -9.57 8.08 11.22
C VAL A 286 -9.34 9.09 10.11
N MET A 287 -9.99 10.23 10.22
CA MET A 287 -9.70 11.43 9.44
C MET A 287 -9.12 12.49 10.37
N VAL A 288 -8.02 13.13 9.97
CA VAL A 288 -7.33 14.16 10.73
C VAL A 288 -7.16 15.41 9.89
N LEU A 289 -7.48 16.56 10.45
CA LEU A 289 -7.27 17.90 9.89
C LEU A 289 -6.21 18.63 10.72
N GLY A 290 -5.34 19.40 10.07
CA GLY A 290 -4.29 20.16 10.76
C GLY A 290 -2.96 19.44 10.93
N VAL A 291 -2.71 18.36 10.17
CA VAL A 291 -1.39 17.69 10.14
C VAL A 291 -0.34 18.57 9.48
N ALA A 292 -0.68 19.09 8.31
CA ALA A 292 0.13 20.00 7.52
C ALA A 292 -0.70 20.89 6.59
N SER A 293 -1.99 20.62 6.44
CA SER A 293 -2.95 21.52 5.81
C SER A 293 -4.34 21.24 6.40
N TRP A 294 -5.35 22.01 5.99
CA TRP A 294 -6.74 21.68 6.30
C TRP A 294 -7.32 20.63 5.35
N ALA A 295 -6.51 20.07 4.44
CA ALA A 295 -6.90 18.91 3.67
C ALA A 295 -6.97 17.68 4.60
N PRO A 296 -7.94 16.79 4.38
CA PRO A 296 -8.08 15.59 5.20
C PRO A 296 -6.88 14.66 5.02
N ALA A 297 -6.26 14.30 6.14
CA ALA A 297 -5.39 13.15 6.24
C ALA A 297 -6.23 11.95 6.68
N VAL A 298 -6.05 10.80 6.04
CA VAL A 298 -6.81 9.58 6.33
C VAL A 298 -5.86 8.50 6.81
N GLY A 299 -6.30 7.69 7.76
CA GLY A 299 -5.56 6.50 8.16
C GLY A 299 -6.33 5.63 9.15
N ALA A 300 -5.62 5.07 10.13
CA ALA A 300 -6.16 4.08 11.05
C ALA A 300 -6.02 4.51 12.51
N VAL A 301 -6.98 4.09 13.33
CA VAL A 301 -6.99 4.21 14.78
C VAL A 301 -7.14 2.84 15.43
N LEU A 302 -6.39 2.63 16.52
CA LEU A 302 -6.57 1.56 17.49
C LEU A 302 -6.95 2.20 18.82
N SER A 303 -7.95 1.66 19.51
CA SER A 303 -8.44 2.17 20.78
C SER A 303 -8.57 1.07 21.83
N GLY A 304 -8.29 1.43 23.07
CA GLY A 304 -8.49 0.59 24.25
C GLY A 304 -9.13 1.43 25.36
N ARG A 305 -10.13 0.87 26.03
CA ARG A 305 -10.83 1.54 27.13
C ARG A 305 -10.98 0.59 28.30
N ILE A 306 -10.73 1.11 29.50
CA ILE A 306 -10.90 0.39 30.77
C ILE A 306 -11.90 1.18 31.61
N ARG A 307 -13.07 0.58 31.88
CA ARG A 307 -14.08 1.19 32.76
C ARG A 307 -13.70 0.91 34.22
N LEU A 308 -13.35 1.98 34.93
CA LEU A 308 -13.03 1.91 36.37
C LEU A 308 -14.30 2.03 37.23
N HIS A 309 -15.31 2.73 36.72
CA HIS A 309 -16.62 2.93 37.35
C HIS A 309 -17.72 3.01 36.27
N SER A 310 -18.99 2.95 36.68
CA SER A 310 -20.14 3.22 35.79
C SER A 310 -20.09 4.60 35.09
N TYR A 311 -19.47 5.60 35.71
CA TYR A 311 -19.38 6.96 35.17
C TYR A 311 -18.01 7.32 34.60
N PHE A 312 -16.97 6.53 34.91
CA PHE A 312 -15.60 6.89 34.60
C PHE A 312 -14.82 5.77 33.94
N SER A 313 -14.09 6.09 32.88
CA SER A 313 -13.14 5.18 32.24
C SER A 313 -11.83 5.87 31.89
N VAL A 314 -10.80 5.06 31.70
CA VAL A 314 -9.55 5.48 31.06
C VAL A 314 -9.62 5.02 29.61
N ASP A 315 -9.30 5.92 28.68
CA ASP A 315 -9.28 5.65 27.24
C ASP A 315 -7.88 5.93 26.70
N ALA A 316 -7.38 5.03 25.85
CA ALA A 316 -6.11 5.14 25.17
C ALA A 316 -6.30 4.86 23.68
N GLN A 317 -5.81 5.74 22.83
CA GLN A 317 -5.91 5.61 21.37
C GLN A 317 -4.54 5.77 20.74
N MET A 318 -4.26 4.99 19.70
CA MET A 318 -3.12 5.16 18.82
C MET A 318 -3.64 5.42 17.42
N ARG A 319 -3.14 6.47 16.76
CA ARG A 319 -3.60 6.84 15.42
C ARG A 319 -2.44 7.15 14.48
N SER A 320 -2.66 6.88 13.21
CA SER A 320 -1.79 7.29 12.11
C SER A 320 -2.65 7.77 10.95
N ALA A 321 -2.25 8.86 10.29
CA ALA A 321 -2.98 9.41 9.15
C ALA A 321 -2.02 10.07 8.16
N TRP A 322 -2.30 9.92 6.86
CA TRP A 322 -1.51 10.43 5.75
C TRP A 322 -2.31 11.45 4.94
N SER A 323 -1.67 12.55 4.54
CA SER A 323 -2.27 13.54 3.67
C SER A 323 -2.70 12.91 2.35
N THR A 324 -3.94 13.16 1.95
CA THR A 324 -4.52 12.64 0.70
C THR A 324 -4.28 13.55 -0.51
N ALA A 325 -3.74 14.75 -0.28
CA ALA A 325 -3.54 15.75 -1.30
C ALA A 325 -2.19 16.46 -1.13
N ASN A 326 -1.68 16.96 -2.26
CA ASN A 326 -0.54 17.86 -2.31
C ASN A 326 -0.78 19.11 -1.45
N ILE A 327 0.27 19.58 -0.77
CA ILE A 327 0.19 20.70 0.16
C ILE A 327 0.64 21.96 -0.56
N GLY A 328 -0.27 22.91 -0.78
CA GLY A 328 0.06 24.18 -1.44
C GLY A 328 0.45 24.01 -2.92
N GLY A 329 -0.06 22.98 -3.60
CA GLY A 329 0.29 22.64 -4.99
C GLY A 329 1.62 21.90 -5.14
N GLU A 330 2.25 21.54 -4.02
CA GLU A 330 3.55 20.89 -3.98
C GLU A 330 3.42 19.41 -3.61
N PRO A 331 4.20 18.49 -4.22
CA PRO A 331 4.18 17.06 -3.91
C PRO A 331 4.87 16.80 -2.56
N ILE A 332 4.22 17.24 -1.49
CA ILE A 332 4.63 17.10 -0.11
C ILE A 332 3.67 16.12 0.55
N HIS A 333 4.22 15.02 1.05
CA HIS A 333 3.47 14.03 1.81
C HIS A 333 3.67 14.32 3.29
N ALA A 334 2.58 14.52 4.01
CA ALA A 334 2.61 14.66 5.45
C ALA A 334 1.92 13.47 6.09
N MET A 335 2.56 12.90 7.11
CA MET A 335 1.95 11.91 7.98
C MET A 335 1.98 12.39 9.42
N THR A 336 0.93 12.05 10.17
CA THR A 336 0.92 12.16 11.62
C THR A 336 0.80 10.77 12.21
N ALA A 337 1.51 10.52 13.31
CA ALA A 337 1.28 9.36 14.15
C ALA A 337 1.40 9.77 15.61
N GLY A 338 0.52 9.26 16.46
CA GLY A 338 0.50 9.64 17.87
C GLY A 338 -0.43 8.80 18.71
N ALA A 339 -0.31 9.01 20.01
CA ALA A 339 -1.16 8.40 21.02
C ALA A 339 -1.95 9.49 21.77
N LEU A 340 -3.19 9.14 22.13
CA LEU A 340 -4.01 9.90 23.06
C LEU A 340 -4.26 9.03 24.29
N ALA A 341 -4.27 9.65 25.45
CA ALA A 341 -4.72 9.02 26.68
C ALA A 341 -5.56 10.02 27.47
N GLY A 342 -6.69 9.57 28.01
CA GLY A 342 -7.63 10.45 28.67
C GLY A 342 -8.54 9.80 29.70
N LEU A 343 -9.13 10.64 30.54
CA LEU A 343 -10.17 10.28 31.50
C LEU A 343 -11.53 10.67 30.93
N CYS A 344 -12.46 9.72 30.91
CA CYS A 344 -13.76 9.85 30.28
C CYS A 344 -14.88 9.84 31.30
N GLY A 345 -15.80 10.79 31.18
CA GLY A 345 -17.13 10.74 31.77
C GLY A 345 -18.12 10.08 30.81
N HIS A 346 -18.98 9.21 31.34
CA HIS A 346 -20.05 8.55 30.57
C HIS A 346 -21.40 9.13 30.94
N TRP A 347 -22.23 9.39 29.93
CA TRP A 347 -23.64 9.73 30.08
C TRP A 347 -24.47 8.93 29.08
N ARG A 348 -25.10 7.85 29.57
CA ARG A 348 -25.84 6.88 28.76
C ARG A 348 -24.95 6.27 27.68
N TRP A 349 -25.30 6.45 26.41
CA TRP A 349 -24.56 5.97 25.23
C TRP A 349 -23.50 6.95 24.73
N ALA A 350 -23.41 8.14 25.33
CA ALA A 350 -22.44 9.17 25.00
C ALA A 350 -21.33 9.25 26.05
N TRP A 351 -20.15 9.70 25.62
CA TRP A 351 -19.02 9.89 26.50
C TRP A 351 -18.19 11.10 26.07
N VAL A 352 -17.52 11.72 27.04
CA VAL A 352 -16.63 12.87 26.83
C VAL A 352 -15.38 12.64 27.66
N CYS A 353 -14.21 12.89 27.08
CA CYS A 353 -12.93 12.71 27.77
C CYS A 353 -12.05 13.95 27.64
N ALA A 354 -11.30 14.22 28.70
CA ALA A 354 -10.13 15.10 28.67
C ALA A 354 -8.90 14.24 28.33
N ALA A 355 -8.16 14.61 27.29
CA ALA A 355 -7.09 13.78 26.74
C ALA A 355 -5.78 14.57 26.57
N GLY A 356 -4.67 13.91 26.91
CA GLY A 356 -3.33 14.30 26.50
C GLY A 356 -2.98 13.63 25.17
N HIS A 357 -2.24 14.34 24.32
CA HIS A 357 -1.77 13.85 23.03
C HIS A 357 -0.24 13.89 22.97
N ILE A 358 0.35 12.80 22.50
CA ILE A 358 1.79 12.68 22.22
C ILE A 358 1.90 12.16 20.79
N GLY A 359 2.36 12.99 19.86
CA GLY A 359 2.50 12.59 18.46
C GLY A 359 3.69 13.22 17.77
N PHE A 360 4.00 12.69 16.60
CA PHE A 360 4.99 13.23 15.68
C PHE A 360 4.36 13.41 14.30
N MET A 361 4.81 14.44 13.61
CA MET A 361 4.46 14.69 12.22
C MET A 361 5.72 14.51 11.39
N LYS A 362 5.65 13.69 10.34
CA LYS A 362 6.72 13.55 9.36
C LYS A 362 6.27 14.21 8.06
N ILE A 363 7.09 15.12 7.56
CA ILE A 363 6.84 15.83 6.31
C ILE A 363 7.94 15.42 5.33
N ASP A 364 7.56 14.79 4.23
CA ASP A 364 8.44 14.31 3.18
C ASP A 364 8.29 15.20 1.93
N PHE A 365 9.38 15.80 1.49
CA PHE A 365 9.43 16.63 0.27
C PHE A 365 9.92 15.77 -0.90
N GLN A 366 9.08 15.50 -1.90
CA GLN A 366 9.49 14.64 -3.04
C GLN A 366 10.41 15.33 -4.06
N ARG A 367 10.75 16.61 -3.89
CA ARG A 367 11.43 17.37 -4.94
C ARG A 367 12.91 17.05 -5.15
N ASP A 368 13.55 16.31 -4.25
CA ASP A 368 14.94 15.89 -4.46
C ASP A 368 15.31 14.68 -3.58
N PRO A 369 15.50 13.46 -4.14
CA PRO A 369 15.87 12.28 -3.35
C PRO A 369 17.23 12.42 -2.66
N PHE A 370 18.03 13.44 -2.98
CA PHE A 370 19.35 13.68 -2.38
C PHE A 370 19.36 14.82 -1.35
N ARG A 371 18.24 15.52 -1.17
CA ARG A 371 18.00 16.38 -0.01
C ARG A 371 16.75 15.87 0.70
N GLU A 372 16.90 14.74 1.38
CA GLU A 372 15.94 14.27 2.38
C GLU A 372 15.86 15.29 3.53
N ALA A 373 15.16 16.40 3.31
CA ALA A 373 14.70 17.25 4.38
C ALA A 373 13.42 16.63 4.98
N SER A 374 13.44 15.33 5.30
CA SER A 374 12.33 14.78 6.09
C SER A 374 12.43 15.39 7.48
N GLN A 375 11.39 16.12 7.89
CA GLN A 375 11.35 16.72 9.21
C GLN A 375 10.40 15.90 10.06
N VAL A 376 10.92 15.35 11.16
CA VAL A 376 10.11 14.72 12.20
C VAL A 376 9.90 15.73 13.31
N LEU A 377 8.67 16.20 13.47
CA LEU A 377 8.30 17.22 14.44
C LEU A 377 7.49 16.58 15.57
N PHE A 378 8.08 16.51 16.76
CA PHE A 378 7.35 16.11 17.97
C PHE A 378 6.35 17.19 18.40
N ARG A 379 5.09 16.81 18.59
CA ARG A 379 3.95 17.70 18.89
C ARG A 379 3.12 17.16 20.07
N PRO A 380 3.56 17.40 21.32
CA PRO A 380 2.70 17.17 22.46
C PRO A 380 1.54 18.16 22.43
N GLY A 381 0.39 17.75 22.97
CA GLY A 381 -0.82 18.56 23.01
C GLY A 381 -1.81 18.04 24.04
N PHE A 382 -2.94 18.75 24.17
CA PHE A 382 -4.04 18.37 25.03
C PHE A 382 -5.35 18.80 24.38
N GLY A 383 -6.45 18.17 24.78
CA GLY A 383 -7.76 18.55 24.29
C GLY A 383 -8.86 17.64 24.77
N GLY A 384 -9.91 17.55 23.98
CA GLY A 384 -11.11 16.80 24.31
C GLY A 384 -11.50 15.86 23.18
N LEU A 385 -12.11 14.74 23.57
CA LEU A 385 -12.70 13.78 22.65
C LEU A 385 -14.11 13.45 23.13
N ALA A 386 -15.06 13.41 22.21
CA ALA A 386 -16.45 13.12 22.50
C ALA A 386 -17.00 12.14 21.47
N GLY A 387 -17.83 11.22 21.92
CA GLY A 387 -18.31 10.17 21.04
C GLY A 387 -19.46 9.38 21.61
N ILE A 388 -19.91 8.44 20.80
CA ILE A 388 -21.13 7.67 21.02
C ILE A 388 -20.83 6.21 20.69
N ASP A 389 -21.37 5.29 21.50
CA ASP A 389 -21.23 3.84 21.31
C ASP A 389 -22.60 3.26 20.93
N ILE A 390 -22.71 2.73 19.71
CA ILE A 390 -23.93 2.14 19.16
C ILE A 390 -23.77 0.61 19.24
N PRO A 391 -24.54 -0.09 20.10
CA PRO A 391 -24.47 -1.54 20.17
C PRO A 391 -24.92 -2.16 18.84
N LEU A 392 -24.17 -3.15 18.35
CA LEU A 392 -24.53 -3.90 17.14
C LEU A 392 -25.06 -5.28 17.54
N VAL A 393 -24.19 -6.27 17.68
CA VAL A 393 -24.56 -7.66 17.98
C VAL A 393 -23.58 -8.24 18.98
N GLY A 394 -24.10 -8.80 20.08
CA GLY A 394 -23.30 -9.39 21.14
C GLY A 394 -22.30 -8.38 21.74
N PRO A 395 -21.00 -8.70 21.85
CA PRO A 395 -19.99 -7.80 22.40
C PRO A 395 -19.55 -6.70 21.41
N LEU A 396 -20.02 -6.72 20.16
CA LEU A 396 -19.62 -5.77 19.12
C LEU A 396 -20.47 -4.49 19.18
N ALA A 397 -19.80 -3.35 19.13
CA ALA A 397 -20.39 -2.02 19.01
C ALA A 397 -19.70 -1.19 17.92
N LEU A 398 -20.40 -0.22 17.36
CA LEU A 398 -19.85 0.82 16.50
C LEU A 398 -19.63 2.09 17.33
N ARG A 399 -18.41 2.62 17.31
CA ARG A 399 -18.05 3.86 17.98
C ARG A 399 -17.82 4.96 16.95
N VAL A 400 -18.47 6.10 17.16
CA VAL A 400 -18.27 7.33 16.37
C VAL A 400 -17.78 8.40 17.33
N ALA A 401 -16.66 9.04 17.00
CA ALA A 401 -16.07 10.07 17.86
C ALA A 401 -15.45 11.21 17.06
N VAL A 402 -15.38 12.36 17.70
CA VAL A 402 -14.68 13.55 17.23
C VAL A 402 -13.76 14.07 18.33
N ASP A 403 -12.59 14.56 17.95
CA ASP A 403 -11.64 15.17 18.87
C ASP A 403 -11.08 16.49 18.36
N GLY A 404 -10.75 17.35 19.32
CA GLY A 404 -10.08 18.63 19.07
C GLY A 404 -8.94 18.81 20.05
N LEU A 405 -7.75 19.04 19.51
CA LEU A 405 -6.50 19.07 20.28
C LEU A 405 -5.76 20.38 20.01
N ALA A 406 -5.36 21.05 21.09
CA ALA A 406 -4.38 22.11 21.06
C ALA A 406 -2.97 21.50 21.13
N LEU A 407 -2.14 21.81 20.15
CA LEU A 407 -0.73 21.39 20.08
C LEU A 407 0.17 22.43 20.73
N SER A 408 1.33 22.01 21.20
CA SER A 408 2.34 22.89 21.82
C SER A 408 2.90 23.97 20.88
N LYS A 409 2.85 23.76 19.56
CA LYS A 409 3.42 24.66 18.55
C LYS A 409 2.63 24.60 17.24
N ALA A 410 2.51 25.74 16.58
CA ALA A 410 1.97 25.87 15.22
C ALA A 410 2.84 25.12 14.19
N THR A 411 2.23 24.71 13.08
CA THR A 411 2.94 24.05 11.98
C THR A 411 3.22 25.09 10.88
N ARG A 412 4.51 25.34 10.63
CA ARG A 412 4.96 26.22 9.55
C ARG A 412 5.87 25.44 8.62
N ILE A 413 5.49 25.34 7.36
CA ILE A 413 6.27 24.64 6.33
C ILE A 413 6.85 25.71 5.41
N ILE A 414 8.17 25.79 5.39
CA ILE A 414 8.93 26.76 4.58
C ILE A 414 9.74 25.98 3.55
N VAL A 415 9.57 26.32 2.27
CA VAL A 415 10.36 25.75 1.17
C VAL A 415 11.07 26.90 0.46
N GLY A 416 12.40 26.92 0.56
CA GLY A 416 13.20 28.07 0.15
C GLY A 416 12.86 29.31 0.98
N GLN A 417 12.41 30.38 0.31
CA GLN A 417 11.95 31.63 0.95
C GLN A 417 10.42 31.74 1.05
N LYS A 418 9.68 30.73 0.58
CA LYS A 418 8.21 30.75 0.55
C LYS A 418 7.65 29.96 1.72
N VAL A 419 6.77 30.60 2.48
CA VAL A 419 5.90 29.90 3.45
C VAL A 419 4.81 29.21 2.65
N LEU A 420 4.83 27.89 2.60
CA LEU A 420 3.79 27.11 1.91
C LEU A 420 2.57 26.91 2.79
N VAL A 421 2.80 26.75 4.09
CA VAL A 421 1.76 26.47 5.07
C VAL A 421 2.07 27.20 6.35
N GLU A 422 1.03 27.82 6.90
CA GLU A 422 0.97 28.26 8.28
C GLU A 422 -0.35 27.76 8.88
N GLN A 423 -0.25 26.78 9.78
CA GLN A 423 -1.41 26.23 10.48
C GLN A 423 -1.37 26.61 11.95
N PRO A 424 -2.53 26.95 12.55
CA PRO A 424 -2.62 27.10 13.99
C PRO A 424 -2.22 25.80 14.68
N ALA A 425 -1.85 25.90 15.96
CA ALA A 425 -1.50 24.76 16.80
C ALA A 425 -2.76 23.97 17.22
N VAL A 426 -3.58 23.55 16.25
CA VAL A 426 -4.85 22.86 16.46
C VAL A 426 -4.95 21.70 15.49
N MET A 427 -5.40 20.56 16.00
CA MET A 427 -5.72 19.36 15.22
C MET A 427 -7.15 18.94 15.52
N LEU A 428 -7.92 18.64 14.48
CA LEU A 428 -9.27 18.09 14.60
C LEU A 428 -9.28 16.69 13.99
N ALA A 429 -9.99 15.75 14.59
CA ALA A 429 -10.13 14.43 14.01
C ALA A 429 -11.53 13.85 14.21
N GLY A 430 -11.89 12.96 13.29
CA GLY A 430 -13.11 12.16 13.34
C GLY A 430 -12.76 10.69 13.13
N THR A 431 -13.33 9.82 13.98
CA THR A 431 -13.09 8.38 13.94
C THR A 431 -14.40 7.62 13.87
N VAL A 432 -14.41 6.54 13.09
CA VAL A 432 -15.46 5.53 13.10
C VAL A 432 -14.77 4.18 13.32
N SER A 433 -15.10 3.47 14.39
CA SER A 433 -14.39 2.24 14.76
C SER A 433 -15.33 1.14 15.24
N ALA A 434 -15.02 -0.10 14.88
CA ALA A 434 -15.65 -1.26 15.49
C ALA A 434 -14.97 -1.54 16.84
N VAL A 435 -15.76 -1.78 17.88
CA VAL A 435 -15.31 -1.97 19.25
C VAL A 435 -15.85 -3.30 19.78
N TRP A 436 -14.98 -4.08 20.39
CA TRP A 436 -15.30 -5.33 21.06
C TRP A 436 -15.21 -5.13 22.56
N ASN A 437 -16.32 -5.36 23.26
CA ASN A 437 -16.39 -5.31 24.72
C ASN A 437 -15.94 -6.66 25.32
N LEU A 438 -15.10 -6.60 26.36
CA LEU A 438 -14.48 -7.73 27.03
C LEU A 438 -15.13 -8.02 28.38
#